data_AF-H2ATQ6-F1
#
_entry.id   AF-H2ATQ6-F1
#
_cell.length_a   1.000
_cell.length_b   1.000
_cell.length_c   1.000
_cell.angle_alpha   90.00
_cell.angle_beta   90.00
_cell.angle_gamma   90.00
#
_symmetry.space_group_name_H-M   'P 1'
#
loop_
_entity.id
_entity.type
_entity.pdbx_description
1 polymer ?
#
loop_
_entity_poly.entity_id
_entity_poly.type
_entity_poly.pdbx_seq_one_letter_code
_entity_poly.pdbx_strand_id
1 'polypeptide(L)'
;MDFTSDITSEHSSVSDGGINAGLDQSSELDSVLMDENEKKFLKLQEEKDLLLKRRDSLINEVDTLKRKLEETPDLVEEPNIASGVDQNAANILIDLMLLSSSKSSPIFDEESVDKIRSINGNSSLQEELKMKFDTLPLLNMKLRLRYLQKLLYPNLQLRVTRDKDGSTREIEVVVVDCQFKKFNKNAPIKLNFEMQYDSKQEKLLDFKIMDVSNNVKLELSSAIRKYKENPTILLFYFTEYDRILYMRQKLIEEIIKKHSIYIKDVIDAIDYTNGKITLKLSSQNELHIIFEITSEDGYIIPKLRIKFEIFKKNGQKVVNPNVNDIFNSLIKEYGLIKSIHEIIRLVVGY
;
A
#
# COMPACT_ATOMS: atom_id res chain seq x y z
N MET A 1 -38.98 18.13 49.85
CA MET A 1 -39.19 19.00 48.69
C MET A 1 -39.91 18.15 47.66
N ASP A 2 -41.23 18.18 47.75
CA ASP A 2 -42.19 17.58 46.84
C ASP A 2 -42.50 18.59 45.72
N PHE A 3 -42.73 18.12 44.50
CA PHE A 3 -43.78 18.62 43.62
C PHE A 3 -44.06 17.57 42.52
N THR A 4 -45.08 16.75 42.77
CA THR A 4 -45.91 16.06 41.78
C THR A 4 -46.91 17.05 41.20
N SER A 5 -47.23 17.00 39.90
CA SER A 5 -48.62 17.11 39.40
C SER A 5 -48.72 16.82 37.90
N ASP A 6 -49.63 15.91 37.60
CA ASP A 6 -50.26 15.65 36.31
C ASP A 6 -51.13 16.84 35.86
N ILE A 7 -51.27 17.05 34.54
CA ILE A 7 -52.55 17.44 33.92
C ILE A 7 -52.71 16.62 32.64
N THR A 8 -53.76 15.80 32.65
CA THR A 8 -54.39 15.13 31.52
C THR A 8 -55.42 16.06 30.88
N SER A 9 -55.68 15.90 29.58
CA SER A 9 -57.04 16.02 29.05
C SER A 9 -57.17 15.23 27.74
N GLU A 10 -57.95 14.16 27.87
CA GLU A 10 -58.50 13.33 26.82
C GLU A 10 -59.56 14.11 26.02
N HIS A 11 -59.72 13.79 24.74
CA HIS A 11 -61.07 13.58 24.19
C HIS A 11 -61.03 12.55 23.06
N SER A 12 -61.77 11.49 23.32
CA SER A 12 -62.04 10.31 22.50
C SER A 12 -63.46 10.35 21.93
N SER A 13 -63.65 9.95 20.67
CA SER A 13 -64.78 9.19 20.10
C SER A 13 -64.66 9.25 18.56
N VAL A 14 -64.41 8.16 17.82
CA VAL A 14 -65.28 7.02 17.45
C VAL A 14 -66.63 7.46 16.86
N SER A 15 -66.78 7.32 15.53
CA SER A 15 -67.97 6.70 14.94
C SER A 15 -67.77 6.26 13.48
N ASP A 16 -68.25 5.05 13.27
CA ASP A 16 -68.37 4.17 12.11
C ASP A 16 -69.21 4.71 10.93
N GLY A 17 -69.05 4.05 9.76
CA GLY A 17 -70.18 3.74 8.87
C GLY A 17 -70.66 4.75 7.82
N GLY A 18 -70.22 4.56 6.57
CA GLY A 18 -71.13 4.22 5.46
C GLY A 18 -72.00 5.28 4.75
N ILE A 19 -71.75 5.38 3.44
CA ILE A 19 -72.72 5.43 2.32
C ILE A 19 -73.25 6.81 1.84
N ASN A 20 -73.00 7.01 0.54
CA ASN A 20 -73.78 7.70 -0.50
C ASN A 20 -73.44 9.14 -0.96
N ALA A 21 -73.17 9.15 -2.27
CA ALA A 21 -73.76 10.02 -3.29
C ALA A 21 -73.22 11.45 -3.44
N GLY A 22 -72.63 11.66 -4.61
CA GLY A 22 -73.06 12.78 -5.45
C GLY A 22 -72.02 13.85 -5.71
N LEU A 23 -71.77 14.02 -7.01
CA LEU A 23 -71.52 15.29 -7.69
C LEU A 23 -70.14 15.93 -7.53
N ASP A 24 -69.39 15.76 -8.62
CA ASP A 24 -68.84 16.85 -9.45
C ASP A 24 -69.11 18.28 -8.98
N GLN A 25 -68.08 19.12 -9.17
CA GLN A 25 -68.03 20.59 -9.14
C GLN A 25 -67.53 21.22 -7.84
N SER A 26 -66.21 21.23 -7.65
CA SER A 26 -65.51 22.30 -6.90
C SER A 26 -63.99 22.26 -7.04
N SER A 27 -63.45 22.25 -8.27
CA SER A 27 -61.99 22.33 -8.49
C SER A 27 -61.56 23.39 -9.51
N GLU A 28 -62.37 24.44 -9.74
CA GLU A 28 -62.00 25.53 -10.65
C GLU A 28 -62.03 26.95 -10.03
N LEU A 29 -62.39 27.12 -8.75
CA LEU A 29 -62.50 28.45 -8.15
C LEU A 29 -61.40 28.82 -7.13
N ASP A 30 -60.50 27.91 -6.76
CA ASP A 30 -59.42 28.20 -5.79
C ASP A 30 -58.07 28.60 -6.43
N SER A 31 -58.00 28.77 -7.75
CA SER A 31 -56.74 29.08 -8.45
C SER A 31 -56.41 30.58 -8.57
N VAL A 32 -57.32 31.47 -8.13
CA VAL A 32 -57.24 32.93 -8.34
C VAL A 32 -56.74 33.71 -7.10
N LEU A 33 -56.52 33.04 -5.95
CA LEU A 33 -56.11 33.69 -4.71
C LEU A 33 -54.82 33.11 -4.09
N MET A 34 -53.84 32.73 -4.93
CA MET A 34 -52.48 32.45 -4.43
C MET A 34 -51.49 33.40 -5.09
N ASP A 35 -50.77 34.13 -4.25
CA ASP A 35 -49.78 35.13 -4.65
C ASP A 35 -48.64 34.46 -5.43
N GLU A 36 -48.02 35.12 -6.40
CA GLU A 36 -46.98 34.48 -7.26
C GLU A 36 -45.81 33.90 -6.44
N ASN A 37 -45.58 34.46 -5.25
CA ASN A 37 -44.58 33.99 -4.30
C ASN A 37 -44.98 32.67 -3.63
N GLU A 38 -46.28 32.44 -3.37
CA GLU A 38 -46.77 31.18 -2.82
C GLU A 38 -46.68 30.05 -3.85
N LYS A 39 -46.94 30.35 -5.14
CA LYS A 39 -46.74 29.40 -6.24
C LYS A 39 -45.26 29.00 -6.41
N LYS A 40 -44.33 29.96 -6.24
CA LYS A 40 -42.88 29.67 -6.25
C LYS A 40 -42.46 28.86 -5.02
N PHE A 41 -43.01 29.18 -3.86
CA PHE A 41 -42.74 28.45 -2.62
C PHE A 41 -43.21 26.99 -2.72
N LEU A 42 -44.43 26.76 -3.24
CA LEU A 42 -44.95 25.41 -3.51
C LEU A 42 -44.07 24.64 -4.49
N LYS A 43 -43.62 25.25 -5.59
CA LYS A 43 -42.67 24.60 -6.52
C LYS A 43 -41.33 24.24 -5.87
N LEU A 44 -40.79 25.12 -5.04
CA LEU A 44 -39.54 24.85 -4.30
C LEU A 44 -39.73 23.78 -3.23
N GLN A 45 -40.93 23.70 -2.63
CA GLN A 45 -41.28 22.65 -1.67
C GLN A 45 -41.43 21.29 -2.38
N GLU A 46 -42.08 21.25 -3.54
CA GLU A 46 -42.17 20.05 -4.38
C GLU A 46 -40.77 19.59 -4.87
N GLU A 47 -39.91 20.54 -5.26
CA GLU A 47 -38.54 20.24 -5.69
C GLU A 47 -37.69 19.71 -4.53
N LYS A 48 -37.83 20.30 -3.34
CA LYS A 48 -37.21 19.81 -2.11
C LYS A 48 -37.66 18.39 -1.79
N ASP A 49 -38.95 18.09 -1.90
CA ASP A 49 -39.50 16.76 -1.62
C ASP A 49 -39.06 15.73 -2.66
N LEU A 50 -38.91 16.13 -3.93
CA LEU A 50 -38.31 15.30 -4.99
C LEU A 50 -36.84 15.00 -4.72
N LEU A 51 -36.06 15.99 -4.28
CA LEU A 51 -34.65 15.82 -3.94
C LEU A 51 -34.47 14.96 -2.69
N LEU A 52 -35.35 15.08 -1.70
CA LEU A 52 -35.37 14.21 -0.52
C LEU A 52 -35.68 12.77 -0.91
N LYS A 53 -36.69 12.53 -1.76
CA LYS A 53 -36.98 11.19 -2.29
C LYS A 53 -35.79 10.61 -3.08
N ARG A 54 -35.09 11.43 -3.87
CA ARG A 54 -33.90 11.00 -4.61
C ARG A 54 -32.73 10.68 -3.68
N ARG A 55 -32.52 11.48 -2.64
CA ARG A 55 -31.52 11.20 -1.60
C ARG A 55 -31.83 9.87 -0.91
N ASP A 56 -33.07 9.65 -0.50
CA ASP A 56 -33.45 8.43 0.22
C ASP A 56 -33.34 7.20 -0.68
N SER A 57 -33.65 7.33 -1.98
CA SER A 57 -33.41 6.29 -2.97
C SER A 57 -31.92 5.94 -3.11
N LEU A 58 -31.04 6.95 -3.14
CA LEU A 58 -29.59 6.75 -3.23
C LEU A 58 -29.01 6.16 -1.95
N ILE A 59 -29.52 6.54 -0.78
CA ILE A 59 -29.12 5.94 0.50
C ILE A 59 -29.50 4.46 0.52
N ASN A 60 -30.72 4.12 0.08
CA ASN A 60 -31.15 2.73 -0.04
C ASN A 60 -30.30 1.94 -1.05
N GLU A 61 -29.90 2.56 -2.16
CA GLU A 61 -28.99 1.94 -3.13
C GLU A 61 -27.59 1.68 -2.54
N VAL A 62 -27.04 2.63 -1.77
CA VAL A 62 -25.78 2.46 -1.06
C VAL A 62 -25.88 1.36 0.01
N ASP A 63 -26.96 1.32 0.77
CA ASP A 63 -27.15 0.33 1.82
C ASP A 63 -27.41 -1.07 1.24
N THR A 64 -28.09 -1.18 0.11
CA THR A 64 -28.22 -2.47 -0.62
C THR A 64 -26.89 -2.92 -1.23
N LEU A 65 -26.06 -2.00 -1.74
CA LEU A 65 -24.72 -2.33 -2.23
C LEU A 65 -23.79 -2.76 -1.08
N LYS A 66 -23.85 -2.09 0.08
CA LYS A 66 -23.11 -2.49 1.29
C LYS A 66 -23.54 -3.87 1.78
N ARG A 67 -24.84 -4.16 1.83
CA ARG A 67 -25.33 -5.50 2.18
C ARG A 67 -24.88 -6.57 1.19
N LYS A 68 -24.91 -6.29 -0.12
CA LYS A 68 -24.37 -7.22 -1.13
C LYS A 68 -22.87 -7.49 -0.96
N LEU A 69 -22.14 -6.51 -0.43
CA LEU A 69 -20.72 -6.62 -0.11
C LEU A 69 -20.46 -7.39 1.21
N GLU A 70 -21.40 -7.34 2.15
CA GLU A 70 -21.35 -8.10 3.41
C GLU A 70 -21.88 -9.54 3.26
N GLU A 71 -22.83 -9.78 2.36
CA GLU A 71 -23.44 -11.10 2.08
C GLU A 71 -22.62 -11.98 1.12
N THR A 72 -21.46 -11.50 0.64
CA THR A 72 -20.47 -12.31 -0.10
C THR A 72 -19.28 -12.65 0.80
N PRO A 73 -19.37 -13.69 1.66
CA PRO A 73 -18.19 -14.21 2.32
C PRO A 73 -17.38 -15.01 1.29
N ASP A 74 -16.12 -14.61 1.14
CA ASP A 74 -15.07 -15.22 0.30
C ASP A 74 -15.18 -15.00 -1.22
N LEU A 75 -14.04 -14.60 -1.82
CA LEU A 75 -13.76 -14.33 -3.24
C LEU A 75 -13.87 -12.87 -3.73
N VAL A 76 -13.30 -11.92 -2.99
CA VAL A 76 -12.57 -10.83 -3.66
C VAL A 76 -11.08 -11.00 -3.34
N GLU A 77 -10.45 -11.93 -4.06
CA GLU A 77 -9.04 -11.74 -4.39
C GLU A 77 -8.95 -10.39 -5.10
N GLU A 78 -8.15 -9.47 -4.55
CA GLU A 78 -7.76 -8.24 -5.23
C GLU A 78 -7.35 -8.62 -6.67
N PRO A 79 -7.94 -8.00 -7.71
CA PRO A 79 -7.48 -8.27 -9.05
C PRO A 79 -6.05 -7.75 -9.14
N ASN A 80 -5.11 -8.69 -9.25
CA ASN A 80 -3.78 -8.48 -9.80
C ASN A 80 -3.95 -7.87 -11.20
N ILE A 81 -4.05 -6.55 -11.26
CA ILE A 81 -3.88 -5.77 -12.48
C ILE A 81 -2.87 -4.69 -12.13
N ALA A 82 -1.83 -4.62 -12.95
CA ALA A 82 -0.73 -3.69 -12.85
C ALA A 82 -1.22 -2.23 -12.84
N SER A 83 -1.49 -1.67 -11.66
CA SER A 83 -1.85 -0.26 -11.48
C SER A 83 -1.58 0.25 -10.06
N GLY A 84 -0.52 -0.26 -9.41
CA GLY A 84 -0.18 0.06 -8.01
C GLY A 84 0.27 1.50 -7.74
N VAL A 85 0.49 2.30 -8.79
CA VAL A 85 0.86 3.72 -8.67
C VAL A 85 -0.36 4.63 -8.93
N ASP A 86 -1.27 4.24 -9.83
CA ASP A 86 -2.36 5.11 -10.29
C ASP A 86 -3.58 5.16 -9.36
N GLN A 87 -3.97 4.06 -8.71
CA GLN A 87 -5.09 4.10 -7.76
C GLN A 87 -4.77 4.95 -6.52
N ASN A 88 -3.49 4.97 -6.12
CA ASN A 88 -3.02 5.75 -4.98
C ASN A 88 -2.87 7.24 -5.33
N ALA A 89 -2.38 7.55 -6.53
CA ALA A 89 -2.36 8.91 -7.05
C ALA A 89 -3.78 9.44 -7.25
N ALA A 90 -4.71 8.62 -7.75
CA ALA A 90 -6.11 8.96 -7.90
C ALA A 90 -6.79 9.24 -6.55
N ASN A 91 -6.54 8.43 -5.52
CA ASN A 91 -7.06 8.68 -4.17
C ASN A 91 -6.52 9.98 -3.56
N ILE A 92 -5.23 10.27 -3.75
CA ILE A 92 -4.66 11.57 -3.33
C ILE A 92 -5.25 12.71 -4.15
N LEU A 93 -5.45 12.54 -5.46
CA LEU A 93 -6.05 13.53 -6.33
C LEU A 93 -7.52 13.81 -5.95
N ILE A 94 -8.26 12.77 -5.56
CA ILE A 94 -9.63 12.87 -5.06
C ILE A 94 -9.63 13.61 -3.71
N ASP A 95 -8.75 13.25 -2.77
CA ASP A 95 -8.59 13.99 -1.51
C ASP A 95 -8.24 15.46 -1.75
N LEU A 96 -7.35 15.74 -2.72
CA LEU A 96 -6.98 17.09 -3.13
C LEU A 96 -8.16 17.84 -3.76
N MET A 97 -8.96 17.18 -4.61
CA MET A 97 -10.16 17.77 -5.21
C MET A 97 -11.25 18.05 -4.16
N LEU A 98 -11.47 17.16 -3.21
CA LEU A 98 -12.42 17.35 -2.11
C LEU A 98 -11.99 18.49 -1.16
N LEU A 99 -10.68 18.62 -0.91
CA LEU A 99 -10.12 19.73 -0.15
C LEU A 99 -10.18 21.06 -0.91
N SER A 100 -10.13 21.04 -2.24
CA SER A 100 -10.31 22.23 -3.08
C SER A 100 -11.79 22.67 -3.19
N SER A 101 -12.74 21.73 -3.10
CA SER A 101 -14.17 21.96 -3.29
C SER A 101 -14.94 22.24 -1.99
N SER A 102 -14.35 21.99 -0.83
CA SER A 102 -14.93 22.35 0.48
C SER A 102 -14.86 23.86 0.72
N LYS A 103 -15.84 24.58 0.15
CA LYS A 103 -16.30 25.92 0.52
C LYS A 103 -15.19 26.95 0.82
N SER A 104 -14.56 27.47 -0.23
CA SER A 104 -14.35 28.93 -0.28
C SER A 104 -15.66 29.58 -0.72
N SER A 105 -16.49 30.00 0.22
CA SER A 105 -17.51 31.01 -0.09
C SER A 105 -16.80 32.27 -0.60
N PRO A 106 -17.16 32.81 -1.77
CA PRO A 106 -16.63 34.08 -2.22
C PRO A 106 -17.40 35.17 -1.46
N ILE A 107 -16.99 35.45 -0.23
CA ILE A 107 -17.17 36.79 0.32
C ILE A 107 -15.94 37.53 -0.20
N PHE A 108 -16.15 38.24 -1.30
CA PHE A 108 -15.25 39.28 -1.77
C PHE A 108 -15.23 40.37 -0.69
N ASP A 109 -14.39 40.19 0.32
CA ASP A 109 -13.79 41.34 1.01
C ASP A 109 -12.67 41.82 0.08
N GLU A 110 -13.00 42.82 -0.74
CA GLU A 110 -12.10 43.54 -1.66
C GLU A 110 -10.94 44.24 -0.93
N GLU A 111 -10.80 44.12 0.39
CA GLU A 111 -9.69 44.68 1.18
C GLU A 111 -8.54 43.68 1.48
N SER A 112 -8.59 42.45 0.94
CA SER A 112 -7.50 41.46 1.15
C SER A 112 -6.78 41.02 -0.12
N VAL A 113 -6.94 41.77 -1.20
CA VAL A 113 -6.02 41.72 -2.34
C VAL A 113 -4.67 42.25 -1.84
N ASP A 114 -3.60 41.48 -2.04
CA ASP A 114 -2.20 41.86 -1.79
C ASP A 114 -1.64 41.80 -0.36
N LYS A 115 -1.88 40.70 0.34
CA LYS A 115 -0.76 40.10 1.10
C LYS A 115 -0.27 38.90 0.33
N ILE A 116 0.85 39.06 -0.37
CA ILE A 116 1.66 37.94 -0.90
C ILE A 116 1.94 37.01 0.27
N ARG A 117 1.08 36.01 0.48
CA ARG A 117 1.28 35.00 1.52
C ARG A 117 2.40 34.12 1.01
N SER A 118 3.59 34.29 1.58
CA SER A 118 4.71 33.38 1.34
C SER A 118 4.30 31.99 1.84
N ILE A 119 4.16 31.05 0.91
CA ILE A 119 3.98 29.63 1.23
C ILE A 119 5.32 29.10 1.75
N ASN A 120 5.29 28.27 2.78
CA ASN A 120 6.49 27.62 3.34
C ASN A 120 6.22 26.13 3.55
N GLY A 121 7.24 25.36 3.95
CA GLY A 121 7.09 23.91 4.13
C GLY A 121 6.11 23.48 5.23
N ASN A 122 5.64 24.41 6.05
CA ASN A 122 4.71 24.17 7.16
C ASN A 122 3.28 24.64 6.88
N SER A 123 3.01 25.22 5.71
CA SER A 123 1.68 25.73 5.35
C SER A 123 0.65 24.61 5.29
N SER A 124 -0.62 24.95 5.53
CA SER A 124 -1.70 23.99 5.33
C SER A 124 -1.86 23.65 3.85
N LEU A 125 -2.36 22.44 3.56
CA LEU A 125 -2.55 21.99 2.17
C LEU A 125 -3.56 22.86 1.41
N GLN A 126 -4.60 23.34 2.10
CA GLN A 126 -5.63 24.20 1.48
C GLN A 126 -5.09 25.57 1.08
N GLU A 127 -4.24 26.19 1.91
CA GLU A 127 -3.60 27.47 1.58
C GLU A 127 -2.61 27.33 0.42
N GLU A 128 -1.86 26.23 0.41
CA GLU A 128 -0.93 25.94 -0.69
C GLU A 128 -1.68 25.73 -2.01
N LEU A 129 -2.77 24.96 -2.01
CA LEU A 129 -3.57 24.69 -3.22
C LEU A 129 -4.24 25.94 -3.78
N LYS A 130 -4.70 26.87 -2.94
CA LYS A 130 -5.27 28.15 -3.40
C LYS A 130 -4.28 29.00 -4.17
N MET A 131 -3.01 28.92 -3.81
CA MET A 131 -1.91 29.68 -4.41
C MET A 131 -1.10 28.83 -5.40
N LYS A 132 -1.59 27.63 -5.76
CA LYS A 132 -0.90 26.69 -6.65
C LYS A 132 -1.25 26.98 -8.11
N PHE A 133 -0.45 27.83 -8.73
CA PHE A 133 -0.53 28.13 -10.17
C PHE A 133 0.65 27.53 -10.96
N ASP A 134 1.63 26.93 -10.27
CA ASP A 134 2.81 26.33 -10.86
C ASP A 134 2.74 24.78 -10.90
N THR A 135 3.57 24.18 -11.75
CA THR A 135 3.70 22.72 -11.86
C THR A 135 4.79 22.14 -10.94
N LEU A 136 5.27 22.92 -9.96
CA LEU A 136 6.29 22.45 -9.01
C LEU A 136 5.69 21.49 -7.97
N PRO A 137 6.48 20.61 -7.34
CA PRO A 137 5.98 19.74 -6.28
C PRO A 137 5.45 20.55 -5.08
N LEU A 138 4.36 20.08 -4.47
CA LEU A 138 3.76 20.70 -3.27
C LEU A 138 4.78 20.80 -2.13
N LEU A 139 5.03 21.98 -1.57
CA LEU A 139 6.01 22.32 -0.54
C LEU A 139 5.66 21.76 0.84
N ASN A 140 4.40 21.44 1.12
CA ASN A 140 3.98 20.85 2.39
C ASN A 140 4.84 19.62 2.77
N MET A 141 5.70 19.80 3.77
CA MET A 141 6.68 18.80 4.16
C MET A 141 6.04 17.57 4.82
N LYS A 142 4.90 17.74 5.51
CA LYS A 142 4.17 16.62 6.12
C LYS A 142 3.62 15.68 5.04
N LEU A 143 3.06 16.23 3.97
CA LEU A 143 2.54 15.45 2.84
C LEU A 143 3.68 14.77 2.07
N ARG A 144 4.76 15.50 1.75
CA ARG A 144 5.95 14.93 1.11
C ARG A 144 6.54 13.78 1.93
N LEU A 145 6.70 13.97 3.24
CA LEU A 145 7.23 12.95 4.13
C LEU A 145 6.30 11.74 4.20
N ARG A 146 4.97 11.96 4.27
CA ARG A 146 3.99 10.87 4.23
C ARG A 146 4.09 10.07 2.93
N TYR A 147 4.26 10.74 1.78
CA TYR A 147 4.43 10.08 0.49
C TYR A 147 5.72 9.24 0.45
N LEU A 148 6.84 9.83 0.87
CA LEU A 148 8.13 9.14 0.95
C LEU A 148 8.09 7.91 1.88
N GLN A 149 7.52 8.06 3.07
CA GLN A 149 7.51 7.00 4.09
C GLN A 149 6.46 5.92 3.84
N LYS A 150 5.23 6.29 3.45
CA LYS A 150 4.13 5.31 3.36
C LYS A 150 3.98 4.71 1.97
N LEU A 151 4.34 5.43 0.91
CA LEU A 151 4.07 5.01 -0.46
C LEU A 151 5.34 4.50 -1.15
N LEU A 152 6.42 5.29 -1.13
CA LEU A 152 7.65 4.90 -1.81
C LEU A 152 8.46 3.87 -1.03
N TYR A 153 8.66 4.07 0.26
CA TYR A 153 9.50 3.19 1.09
C TYR A 153 8.78 2.69 2.37
N PRO A 154 7.64 1.97 2.24
CA PRO A 154 6.81 1.55 3.39
C PRO A 154 7.51 0.67 4.43
N ASN A 155 8.56 -0.06 4.01
CA ASN A 155 9.28 -1.01 4.85
C ASN A 155 10.66 -0.51 5.28
N LEU A 156 10.98 0.77 5.05
CA LEU A 156 12.23 1.40 5.45
C LEU A 156 11.97 2.36 6.60
N GLN A 157 12.74 2.23 7.68
CA GLN A 157 12.76 3.23 8.74
C GLN A 157 14.11 3.91 8.79
N LEU A 158 14.09 5.24 8.73
CA LEU A 158 15.26 6.10 8.77
C LEU A 158 15.20 6.94 10.04
N ARG A 159 16.31 6.98 10.79
CA ARG A 159 16.52 7.96 11.86
C ARG A 159 17.77 8.74 11.53
N VAL A 160 17.66 10.06 11.61
CA VAL A 160 18.75 10.98 11.28
C VAL A 160 19.11 11.73 12.55
N THR A 161 20.35 11.55 13.00
CA THR A 161 20.95 12.34 14.07
C THR A 161 21.98 13.26 13.43
N ARG A 162 21.80 14.57 13.59
CA ARG A 162 22.81 15.53 13.13
C ARG A 162 23.68 15.92 14.31
N ASP A 163 24.98 15.78 14.13
CA ASP A 163 25.94 16.41 15.02
C ASP A 163 26.52 17.64 14.33
N LYS A 164 26.44 18.78 15.01
CA LYS A 164 27.03 20.02 14.49
C LYS A 164 28.41 20.11 15.10
N ASP A 165 29.40 19.64 14.37
CA ASP A 165 30.77 19.75 14.84
C ASP A 165 31.11 21.24 15.00
N GLY A 166 31.45 21.64 16.23
CA GLY A 166 31.41 23.02 16.70
C GLY A 166 32.53 23.93 16.18
N SER A 167 33.35 23.47 15.23
CA SER A 167 34.57 24.16 14.81
C SER A 167 34.43 24.98 13.52
N THR A 168 33.50 24.63 12.64
CA THR A 168 33.21 25.38 11.40
C THR A 168 31.77 25.15 10.97
N ARG A 169 30.95 26.20 10.86
CA ARG A 169 29.50 26.15 10.50
C ARG A 169 29.21 25.59 9.08
N GLU A 170 30.19 25.01 8.42
CA GLU A 170 30.19 24.71 6.98
C GLU A 170 30.17 23.20 6.70
N ILE A 171 30.73 22.40 7.62
CA ILE A 171 30.75 20.95 7.51
C ILE A 171 29.73 20.38 8.51
N GLU A 172 28.75 19.65 7.99
CA GLU A 172 27.74 18.97 8.79
C GLU A 172 28.05 17.47 8.86
N VAL A 173 28.06 16.92 10.08
CA VAL A 173 28.18 15.48 10.31
C VAL A 173 26.78 14.91 10.53
N VAL A 174 26.39 13.97 9.68
CA VAL A 174 25.06 13.36 9.71
C VAL A 174 25.20 11.87 9.94
N VAL A 175 24.70 11.41 11.09
CA VAL A 175 24.60 9.98 11.40
C VAL A 175 23.19 9.51 11.03
N VAL A 176 23.13 8.42 10.27
CA VAL A 176 21.87 7.85 9.79
C VAL A 176 21.79 6.39 10.19
N ASP A 177 20.69 6.04 10.87
CA ASP A 177 20.32 4.67 11.18
C ASP A 177 19.21 4.22 10.23
N CYS A 178 19.50 3.21 9.43
CA CYS A 178 18.56 2.58 8.51
C CYS A 178 18.11 1.22 9.03
N GLN A 179 16.80 0.96 8.98
CA GLN A 179 16.22 -0.35 9.26
C GLN A 179 15.34 -0.80 8.09
N PHE A 180 15.72 -1.90 7.44
CA PHE A 180 14.97 -2.54 6.35
C PHE A 180 14.13 -3.68 6.93
N LYS A 181 12.80 -3.57 6.79
CA LYS A 181 11.81 -4.38 7.51
C LYS A 181 10.92 -5.23 6.60
N LYS A 182 11.24 -5.34 5.32
CA LYS A 182 10.39 -6.02 4.34
C LYS A 182 10.42 -7.53 4.54
N PHE A 183 11.61 -8.12 4.70
CA PHE A 183 11.74 -9.56 4.95
C PHE A 183 11.27 -9.93 6.35
N ASN A 184 11.78 -9.25 7.38
CA ASN A 184 11.47 -9.56 8.76
C ASN A 184 11.30 -8.28 9.59
N LYS A 185 10.09 -8.06 10.11
CA LYS A 185 9.78 -6.89 10.96
C LYS A 185 10.40 -6.99 12.36
N ASN A 186 10.57 -8.21 12.88
CA ASN A 186 11.07 -8.48 14.23
C ASN A 186 12.60 -8.46 14.30
N ALA A 187 13.26 -8.92 13.23
CA ALA A 187 14.71 -8.91 13.08
C ALA A 187 15.11 -8.20 11.76
N PRO A 188 14.95 -6.86 11.70
CA PRO A 188 15.24 -6.11 10.49
C PRO A 188 16.74 -6.03 10.21
N ILE A 189 17.10 -5.87 8.94
CA ILE A 189 18.47 -5.56 8.54
C ILE A 189 18.76 -4.12 8.97
N LYS A 190 19.88 -3.91 9.66
CA LYS A 190 20.28 -2.59 10.15
C LYS A 190 21.57 -2.15 9.47
N LEU A 191 21.61 -0.88 9.07
CA LEU A 191 22.77 -0.22 8.49
C LEU A 191 22.91 1.15 9.14
N ASN A 192 24.01 1.37 9.84
CA ASN A 192 24.32 2.64 10.46
C ASN A 192 25.54 3.24 9.76
N PHE A 193 25.44 4.50 9.35
CA PHE A 193 26.53 5.20 8.67
C PHE A 193 26.57 6.67 9.06
N GLU A 194 27.74 7.25 8.83
CA GLU A 194 28.05 8.64 9.04
C GLU A 194 28.41 9.28 7.69
N MET A 195 27.89 10.47 7.44
CA MET A 195 28.19 11.30 6.28
C MET A 195 28.76 12.63 6.75
N GLN A 196 29.85 13.06 6.13
CA GLN A 196 30.37 14.41 6.25
C GLN A 196 30.01 15.20 5.00
N TYR A 197 29.23 16.26 5.16
CA TYR A 197 28.69 17.04 4.05
C TYR A 197 29.12 18.50 4.16
N ASP A 198 29.65 19.04 3.06
CA ASP A 198 29.91 20.47 2.91
C ASP A 198 28.63 21.16 2.43
N SER A 199 27.99 21.92 3.33
CA SER A 199 26.73 22.60 3.04
C SER A 199 26.87 23.78 2.07
N LYS A 200 28.09 24.30 1.83
CA LYS A 200 28.30 25.40 0.85
C LYS A 200 28.56 24.89 -0.55
N GLN A 201 29.38 23.85 -0.69
CA GLN A 201 29.70 23.27 -2.00
C GLN A 201 28.73 22.18 -2.44
N GLU A 202 27.81 21.78 -1.56
CA GLU A 202 26.85 20.69 -1.76
C GLU A 202 27.53 19.36 -2.12
N LYS A 203 28.63 19.05 -1.42
CA LYS A 203 29.45 17.86 -1.68
C LYS A 203 29.55 16.96 -0.46
N LEU A 204 29.44 15.66 -0.72
CA LEU A 204 29.79 14.63 0.24
C LEU A 204 31.32 14.52 0.31
N LEU A 205 31.88 14.80 1.48
CA LEU A 205 33.33 14.75 1.72
C LEU A 205 33.77 13.35 2.12
N ASP A 206 33.05 12.74 3.07
CA ASP A 206 33.34 11.40 3.55
C ASP A 206 32.04 10.64 3.86
N PHE A 207 32.10 9.33 3.68
CA PHE A 207 31.03 8.41 4.05
C PHE A 207 31.61 7.16 4.69
N LYS A 208 31.17 6.90 5.92
CA LYS A 208 31.69 5.82 6.75
C LYS A 208 30.56 4.95 7.26
N ILE A 209 30.64 3.66 6.97
CA ILE A 209 29.74 2.67 7.54
C ILE A 209 30.22 2.34 8.95
N MET A 210 29.37 2.61 9.94
CA MET A 210 29.66 2.43 11.36
C MET A 210 29.31 1.03 11.83
N ASP A 211 28.12 0.55 11.46
CA ASP A 211 27.66 -0.79 11.83
C ASP A 211 26.73 -1.40 10.78
N VAL A 212 26.76 -2.72 10.70
CA VAL A 212 25.88 -3.54 9.85
C VAL A 212 25.43 -4.75 10.66
N SER A 213 24.14 -5.04 10.63
CA SER A 213 23.57 -6.19 11.35
C SER A 213 24.32 -7.50 11.05
N ASN A 214 24.76 -8.19 12.10
CA ASN A 214 25.58 -9.41 12.02
C ASN A 214 24.99 -10.49 11.12
N ASN A 215 23.66 -10.60 11.07
CA ASN A 215 22.94 -11.63 10.32
C ASN A 215 23.23 -11.63 8.81
N VAL A 216 23.54 -10.45 8.25
CA VAL A 216 23.78 -10.26 6.80
C VAL A 216 25.18 -9.71 6.51
N LYS A 217 26.00 -9.49 7.54
CA LYS A 217 27.32 -8.87 7.41
C LYS A 217 28.24 -9.66 6.49
N LEU A 218 28.22 -10.99 6.58
CA LEU A 218 29.03 -11.86 5.73
C LEU A 218 28.53 -11.82 4.27
N GLU A 219 27.23 -11.99 4.06
CA GLU A 219 26.59 -12.04 2.74
C GLU A 219 26.74 -10.71 1.99
N LEU A 220 26.67 -9.58 2.69
CA LEU A 220 26.76 -8.24 2.11
C LEU A 220 28.17 -7.66 2.10
N SER A 221 29.16 -8.36 2.68
CA SER A 221 30.55 -7.86 2.81
C SER A 221 31.16 -7.43 1.49
N SER A 222 30.93 -8.20 0.42
CA SER A 222 31.39 -7.89 -0.93
C SER A 222 30.76 -6.61 -1.48
N ALA A 223 29.44 -6.47 -1.34
CA ALA A 223 28.71 -5.28 -1.78
C ALA A 223 29.14 -4.02 -1.00
N ILE A 224 29.31 -4.16 0.32
CA ILE A 224 29.80 -3.08 1.19
C ILE A 224 31.19 -2.61 0.76
N ARG A 225 32.09 -3.54 0.44
CA ARG A 225 33.44 -3.21 -0.02
C ARG A 225 33.42 -2.53 -1.39
N LYS A 226 32.57 -3.00 -2.30
CA LYS A 226 32.44 -2.49 -3.67
C LYS A 226 31.83 -1.10 -3.74
N TYR A 227 30.83 -0.82 -2.90
CA TYR A 227 30.07 0.43 -2.91
C TYR A 227 30.37 1.34 -1.72
N LYS A 228 31.54 1.17 -1.08
CA LYS A 228 31.92 1.92 0.11
C LYS A 228 31.88 3.43 -0.09
N GLU A 229 32.13 3.94 -1.28
CA GLU A 229 32.17 5.38 -1.57
C GLU A 229 30.85 5.94 -2.12
N ASN A 230 29.86 5.07 -2.38
CA ASN A 230 28.59 5.47 -2.99
C ASN A 230 27.41 5.08 -2.08
N PRO A 231 26.97 5.98 -1.18
CA PRO A 231 25.88 5.69 -0.25
C PRO A 231 24.56 5.39 -0.97
N THR A 232 24.29 6.05 -2.09
CA THR A 232 23.05 5.86 -2.86
C THR A 232 22.94 4.44 -3.38
N ILE A 233 24.01 3.94 -4.00
CA ILE A 233 24.04 2.56 -4.50
C ILE A 233 23.92 1.56 -3.35
N LEU A 234 24.62 1.82 -2.24
CA LEU A 234 24.56 0.95 -1.07
C LEU A 234 23.14 0.85 -0.48
N LEU A 235 22.47 1.98 -0.26
CA LEU A 235 21.10 2.02 0.28
C LEU A 235 20.10 1.34 -0.64
N PHE A 236 20.23 1.56 -1.95
CA PHE A 236 19.42 0.89 -2.95
C PHE A 236 19.67 -0.63 -2.94
N TYR A 237 20.95 -1.05 -2.89
CA TYR A 237 21.32 -2.46 -2.81
C TYR A 237 20.70 -3.16 -1.59
N PHE A 238 20.79 -2.55 -0.40
CA PHE A 238 20.19 -3.10 0.82
C PHE A 238 18.67 -3.20 0.73
N THR A 239 18.02 -2.21 0.13
CA THR A 239 16.56 -2.20 -0.08
C THR A 239 16.13 -3.34 -1.00
N GLU A 240 16.83 -3.54 -2.12
CA GLU A 240 16.54 -4.61 -3.07
C GLU A 240 16.92 -5.99 -2.51
N TYR A 241 17.98 -6.08 -1.72
CA TYR A 241 18.35 -7.32 -1.02
C TYR A 241 17.26 -7.77 -0.05
N ASP A 242 16.77 -6.88 0.81
CA ASP A 242 15.66 -7.14 1.74
C ASP A 242 14.38 -7.54 0.99
N ARG A 243 14.11 -6.90 -0.15
CA ARG A 243 13.01 -7.28 -1.04
C ARG A 243 13.16 -8.67 -1.63
N ILE A 244 14.36 -9.05 -2.08
CA ILE A 244 14.61 -10.39 -2.65
C ILE A 244 14.49 -11.45 -1.57
N LEU A 245 14.98 -11.20 -0.35
CA LEU A 245 14.80 -12.11 0.78
C LEU A 245 13.32 -12.36 1.07
N TYR A 246 12.51 -11.30 1.09
CA TYR A 246 11.07 -11.41 1.23
C TYR A 246 10.42 -12.25 0.12
N MET A 247 10.73 -11.95 -1.14
CA MET A 247 10.16 -12.69 -2.28
C MET A 247 10.61 -14.16 -2.29
N ARG A 248 11.86 -14.44 -1.92
CA ARG A 248 12.39 -15.80 -1.77
C ARG A 248 11.59 -16.58 -0.72
N GLN A 249 11.36 -16.00 0.45
CA GLN A 249 10.60 -16.63 1.51
C GLN A 249 9.15 -16.88 1.12
N LYS A 250 8.49 -15.90 0.49
CA LYS A 250 7.14 -16.05 -0.03
C LYS A 250 7.04 -17.20 -1.05
N LEU A 251 7.99 -17.28 -1.97
CA LEU A 251 8.06 -18.35 -2.96
C LEU A 251 8.26 -19.73 -2.30
N ILE A 252 9.12 -19.82 -1.29
CA ILE A 252 9.32 -21.05 -0.51
C ILE A 252 8.01 -21.46 0.19
N GLU A 253 7.34 -20.53 0.85
CA GLU A 253 6.05 -20.77 1.51
C GLU A 253 4.98 -21.24 0.52
N GLU A 254 4.92 -20.66 -0.69
CA GLU A 254 4.02 -21.09 -1.76
C GLU A 254 4.33 -22.51 -2.25
N ILE A 255 5.62 -22.85 -2.44
CA ILE A 255 6.04 -24.22 -2.79
C ILE A 255 5.61 -25.20 -1.70
N ILE A 256 5.92 -24.89 -0.44
CA ILE A 256 5.58 -25.75 0.69
C ILE A 256 4.07 -25.91 0.79
N LYS A 257 3.29 -24.82 0.74
CA LYS A 257 1.82 -24.87 0.85
C LYS A 257 1.18 -25.68 -0.27
N LYS A 258 1.63 -25.49 -1.51
CA LYS A 258 1.05 -26.19 -2.67
C LYS A 258 1.35 -27.68 -2.62
N HIS A 259 2.58 -28.02 -2.26
CA HIS A 259 3.00 -29.42 -2.25
C HIS A 259 2.73 -30.10 -0.92
N SER A 260 2.50 -29.41 0.21
CA SER A 260 2.26 -30.02 1.54
C SER A 260 1.09 -31.01 1.57
N ILE A 261 0.11 -30.84 0.67
CA ILE A 261 -1.04 -31.74 0.54
C ILE A 261 -0.65 -33.04 -0.19
N TYR A 262 0.22 -32.94 -1.20
CA TYR A 262 0.72 -34.08 -1.99
C TYR A 262 1.99 -34.72 -1.38
N ILE A 263 2.67 -34.00 -0.49
CA ILE A 263 3.95 -34.33 0.12
C ILE A 263 3.82 -35.40 1.20
N LYS A 264 2.69 -35.50 1.90
CA LYS A 264 2.53 -36.43 3.03
C LYS A 264 2.65 -37.91 2.64
N ASP A 265 2.37 -38.26 1.38
CA ASP A 265 2.38 -39.65 0.91
C ASP A 265 3.68 -40.05 0.18
N VAL A 266 4.51 -39.07 -0.26
CA VAL A 266 5.70 -39.33 -1.11
C VAL A 266 6.98 -38.61 -0.67
N ILE A 267 6.90 -37.66 0.28
CA ILE A 267 8.06 -36.91 0.76
C ILE A 267 8.21 -37.03 2.27
N ASP A 268 9.30 -37.67 2.72
CA ASP A 268 9.52 -38.04 4.13
C ASP A 268 9.85 -36.84 5.03
N ALA A 269 10.48 -35.79 4.48
CA ALA A 269 10.79 -34.55 5.21
C ALA A 269 11.07 -33.37 4.25
N ILE A 270 10.70 -32.16 4.69
CA ILE A 270 11.14 -30.89 4.10
C ILE A 270 12.06 -30.20 5.11
N ASP A 271 13.36 -30.17 4.81
CA ASP A 271 14.31 -29.39 5.59
C ASP A 271 14.55 -28.04 4.91
N TYR A 272 14.22 -26.95 5.59
CA TYR A 272 14.55 -25.60 5.16
C TYR A 272 15.68 -25.02 6.01
N THR A 273 16.84 -24.83 5.39
CA THR A 273 17.99 -24.17 6.03
C THR A 273 18.59 -23.16 5.07
N ASN A 274 18.67 -21.89 5.50
CA ASN A 274 19.35 -20.80 4.80
C ASN A 274 19.14 -20.76 3.27
N GLY A 275 17.88 -20.80 2.81
CA GLY A 275 17.60 -20.71 1.37
C GLY A 275 17.78 -22.02 0.59
N LYS A 276 17.88 -23.16 1.26
CA LYS A 276 17.85 -24.48 0.64
C LYS A 276 16.63 -25.25 1.10
N ILE A 277 15.86 -25.79 0.14
CA ILE A 277 14.80 -26.77 0.39
C ILE A 277 15.35 -28.14 0.00
N THR A 278 15.33 -29.08 0.94
CA THR A 278 15.59 -30.49 0.67
C THR A 278 14.27 -31.26 0.71
N LEU A 279 13.92 -31.92 -0.40
CA LEU A 279 12.77 -32.82 -0.50
C LEU A 279 13.29 -34.25 -0.58
N LYS A 280 13.06 -35.04 0.46
CA LYS A 280 13.40 -36.48 0.47
C LYS A 280 12.26 -37.27 -0.14
N LEU A 281 12.48 -37.93 -1.27
CA LEU A 281 11.44 -38.67 -2.00
C LEU A 281 11.45 -40.14 -1.55
N SER A 282 10.26 -40.75 -1.42
CA SER A 282 10.10 -42.18 -1.06
C SER A 282 10.82 -43.13 -2.04
N SER A 283 11.11 -42.66 -3.26
CA SER A 283 11.78 -43.39 -4.35
C SER A 283 13.33 -43.44 -4.25
N GLN A 284 13.91 -43.20 -3.06
CA GLN A 284 15.36 -43.22 -2.80
C GLN A 284 16.18 -42.05 -3.39
N ASN A 285 15.53 -40.98 -3.85
CA ASN A 285 16.19 -39.77 -4.35
C ASN A 285 15.92 -38.57 -3.44
N GLU A 286 16.84 -37.60 -3.40
CA GLU A 286 16.68 -36.33 -2.71
C GLU A 286 16.75 -35.20 -3.74
N LEU A 287 15.77 -34.29 -3.73
CA LEU A 287 15.77 -33.09 -4.55
C LEU A 287 16.18 -31.89 -3.68
N HIS A 288 17.27 -31.24 -4.05
CA HIS A 288 17.73 -29.99 -3.45
C HIS A 288 17.37 -28.82 -4.36
N ILE A 289 16.61 -27.88 -3.81
CA ILE A 289 16.29 -26.60 -4.44
C ILE A 289 17.07 -25.53 -3.69
N ILE A 290 18.04 -24.90 -4.34
CA ILE A 290 18.97 -23.94 -3.76
C ILE A 290 18.63 -22.54 -4.28
N PHE A 291 18.34 -21.62 -3.36
CA PHE A 291 18.03 -20.22 -3.62
C PHE A 291 19.21 -19.34 -3.21
N GLU A 292 20.08 -19.05 -4.17
CA GLU A 292 21.31 -18.28 -3.97
C GLU A 292 21.10 -16.82 -4.36
N ILE A 293 21.47 -15.87 -3.49
CA ILE A 293 21.49 -14.45 -3.84
C ILE A 293 22.92 -14.10 -4.23
N THR A 294 23.09 -13.60 -5.45
CA THR A 294 24.41 -13.30 -6.03
C THR A 294 24.52 -11.83 -6.38
N SER A 295 25.73 -11.29 -6.17
CA SER A 295 26.15 -9.98 -6.65
C SER A 295 27.03 -10.21 -7.87
N GLU A 296 26.45 -10.17 -9.07
CA GLU A 296 27.25 -10.28 -10.29
C GLU A 296 28.04 -9.00 -10.56
N ASP A 297 29.25 -9.15 -11.10
CA ASP A 297 30.03 -8.00 -11.52
C ASP A 297 29.37 -7.25 -12.69
N GLY A 298 29.39 -5.92 -12.62
CA GLY A 298 28.68 -5.04 -13.54
C GLY A 298 27.22 -4.72 -13.19
N TYR A 299 26.60 -5.40 -12.20
CA TYR A 299 25.21 -5.12 -11.80
C TYR A 299 25.11 -4.52 -10.40
N ILE A 300 24.27 -3.49 -10.28
CA ILE A 300 23.97 -2.83 -9.01
C ILE A 300 22.88 -3.58 -8.23
N ILE A 301 22.01 -4.34 -8.92
CA ILE A 301 20.87 -5.02 -8.29
C ILE A 301 21.28 -6.45 -7.93
N PRO A 302 21.06 -6.91 -6.68
CA PRO A 302 21.24 -8.31 -6.31
C PRO A 302 20.33 -9.23 -7.15
N LYS A 303 20.81 -10.42 -7.51
CA LYS A 303 20.02 -11.39 -8.30
C LYS A 303 19.77 -12.66 -7.52
N LEU A 304 18.54 -13.18 -7.62
CA LEU A 304 18.19 -14.50 -7.11
C LEU A 304 18.45 -15.56 -8.19
N ARG A 305 19.30 -16.53 -7.89
CA ARG A 305 19.59 -17.69 -8.74
C ARG A 305 19.02 -18.93 -8.06
N ILE A 306 18.19 -19.66 -8.79
CA ILE A 306 17.59 -20.92 -8.33
C ILE A 306 18.30 -22.07 -9.04
N LYS A 307 18.78 -23.04 -8.27
CA LYS A 307 19.44 -24.24 -8.78
C LYS A 307 18.72 -25.48 -8.27
N PHE A 308 18.61 -26.48 -9.13
CA PHE A 308 18.10 -27.80 -8.80
C PHE A 308 19.23 -28.82 -8.85
N GLU A 309 19.31 -29.64 -7.81
CA GLU A 309 20.25 -30.76 -7.74
C GLU A 309 19.50 -32.00 -7.25
N ILE A 310 19.61 -33.10 -8.00
CA ILE A 310 19.04 -34.38 -7.61
C ILE A 310 20.18 -35.27 -7.10
N PHE A 311 20.00 -35.87 -5.93
CA PHE A 311 20.92 -36.81 -5.32
C PHE A 311 20.25 -38.17 -5.21
N LYS A 312 21.02 -39.24 -5.45
CA LYS A 312 20.62 -40.61 -5.12
C LYS A 312 20.95 -40.89 -3.65
N LYS A 313 20.32 -41.91 -3.04
CA LYS A 313 20.56 -42.33 -1.64
C LYS A 313 22.03 -42.62 -1.29
N ASN A 314 22.86 -42.96 -2.28
CA ASN A 314 24.30 -43.16 -2.12
C ASN A 314 25.12 -41.84 -2.09
N GLY A 315 24.45 -40.69 -2.07
CA GLY A 315 25.08 -39.36 -2.10
C GLY A 315 25.57 -38.92 -3.48
N GLN A 316 25.37 -39.73 -4.53
CA GLN A 316 25.79 -39.35 -5.88
C GLN A 316 24.82 -38.37 -6.50
N LYS A 317 25.34 -37.22 -6.93
CA LYS A 317 24.61 -36.23 -7.71
C LYS A 317 24.26 -36.81 -9.09
N VAL A 318 23.00 -36.74 -9.46
CA VAL A 318 22.53 -37.07 -10.81
C VAL A 318 22.90 -35.90 -11.71
N VAL A 319 23.85 -36.13 -12.63
CA VAL A 319 24.33 -35.10 -13.56
C VAL A 319 23.51 -35.09 -14.85
N ASN A 320 22.96 -36.23 -15.26
CA ASN A 320 22.14 -36.39 -16.45
C ASN A 320 20.76 -36.96 -16.08
N PRO A 321 19.65 -36.32 -16.51
CA PRO A 321 19.57 -35.09 -17.32
C PRO A 321 19.97 -33.82 -16.54
N ASN A 322 20.44 -32.78 -17.24
CA ASN A 322 20.73 -31.48 -16.63
C ASN A 322 19.41 -30.76 -16.29
N VAL A 323 18.96 -30.94 -15.05
CA VAL A 323 17.70 -30.39 -14.52
C VAL A 323 17.66 -28.85 -14.63
N ASN A 324 18.82 -28.19 -14.57
CA ASN A 324 18.88 -26.72 -14.63
C ASN A 324 18.61 -26.19 -16.06
N ASP A 325 18.99 -26.92 -17.11
CA ASP A 325 18.69 -26.52 -18.49
C ASP A 325 17.20 -26.69 -18.80
N ILE A 326 16.61 -27.78 -18.29
CA ILE A 326 15.16 -28.01 -18.32
C ILE A 326 14.45 -26.88 -17.60
N PHE A 327 14.91 -26.52 -16.40
CA PHE A 327 14.36 -25.41 -15.64
C PHE A 327 14.42 -24.08 -16.38
N ASN A 328 15.58 -23.74 -16.95
CA ASN A 328 15.75 -22.50 -17.69
C ASN A 328 14.81 -22.41 -18.90
N SER A 329 14.53 -23.55 -19.55
CA SER A 329 13.58 -23.63 -20.65
C SER A 329 12.15 -23.46 -20.15
N LEU A 330 11.77 -24.18 -19.09
CA LEU A 330 10.45 -24.07 -18.46
C LEU A 330 10.17 -22.66 -17.92
N ILE A 331 11.17 -21.95 -17.39
CA ILE A 331 11.01 -20.56 -16.92
C ILE A 331 10.60 -19.65 -18.07
N LYS A 332 11.22 -19.81 -19.25
CA LYS A 332 10.92 -18.99 -20.43
C LYS A 332 9.50 -19.23 -20.94
N GLU A 333 8.98 -20.44 -20.80
CA GLU A 333 7.63 -20.81 -21.27
C GLU A 333 6.52 -20.49 -20.26
N TYR A 334 6.69 -20.88 -19.00
CA TYR A 334 5.61 -20.88 -18.00
C TYR A 334 5.77 -19.84 -16.89
N GLY A 335 6.95 -19.23 -16.78
CA GLY A 335 7.31 -18.34 -15.68
C GLY A 335 7.66 -19.08 -14.38
N LEU A 336 8.40 -18.39 -13.50
CA LEU A 336 9.11 -18.96 -12.35
C LEU A 336 8.31 -19.98 -11.51
N ILE A 337 7.15 -19.58 -11.00
CA ILE A 337 6.39 -20.37 -10.02
C ILE A 337 5.89 -21.68 -10.64
N LYS A 338 5.32 -21.60 -11.85
CA LYS A 338 4.80 -22.78 -12.56
C LYS A 338 5.93 -23.74 -12.91
N SER A 339 7.06 -23.23 -13.39
CA SER A 339 8.23 -24.04 -13.74
C SER A 339 8.79 -24.82 -12.55
N ILE A 340 8.88 -24.19 -11.37
CA ILE A 340 9.35 -24.89 -10.15
C ILE A 340 8.39 -26.02 -9.79
N HIS A 341 7.08 -25.80 -9.90
CA HIS A 341 6.10 -26.83 -9.60
C HIS A 341 6.13 -28.00 -10.58
N GLU A 342 6.30 -27.74 -11.87
CA GLU A 342 6.44 -28.79 -12.88
C GLU A 342 7.71 -29.62 -12.67
N ILE A 343 8.83 -29.01 -12.29
CA ILE A 343 10.04 -29.79 -11.93
C ILE A 343 9.79 -30.69 -10.74
N ILE A 344 9.16 -30.17 -9.68
CA ILE A 344 8.85 -30.97 -8.50
C ILE A 344 7.95 -32.15 -8.91
N ARG A 345 6.93 -31.92 -9.75
CA ARG A 345 6.07 -32.99 -10.27
C ARG A 345 6.83 -34.03 -11.09
N LEU A 346 7.67 -33.59 -12.02
CA LEU A 346 8.48 -34.47 -12.87
C LEU A 346 9.44 -35.35 -12.05
N VAL A 347 10.01 -34.80 -10.97
CA VAL A 347 10.95 -35.54 -10.11
C VAL A 347 10.21 -36.46 -9.14
N VAL A 348 9.02 -36.06 -8.68
CA VAL A 348 8.17 -36.89 -7.80
C VAL A 348 7.49 -38.03 -8.57
N GLY A 349 7.22 -37.85 -9.88
CA GLY A 349 6.72 -38.90 -10.77
C GLY A 349 5.19 -39.05 -10.75
N TYR A 350 4.46 -37.94 -10.95
CA TYR A 350 3.01 -37.94 -11.18
C TYR A 350 2.64 -37.54 -12.60
#